data_AF-A0AAU5BE71-F1
#
_entry.id   AF-A0AAU5BE71-F1
#
_cell.length_a   1.000
_cell.length_b   1.000
_cell.length_c   1.000
_cell.angle_alpha   90.00
_cell.angle_beta   90.00
_cell.angle_gamma   90.00
#
_symmetry.space_group_name_H-M   'P 1'
#
loop_
_entity.id
_entity.type
_entity.pdbx_description
1 polymer ?
#
loop_
_entity_poly.entity_id
_entity_poly.type
_entity_poly.pdbx_seq_one_letter_code
_entity_poly.pdbx_strand_id
1 'polypeptide(L)'
;MSAGSEQHRHPQPVVPVLEERRLGEILGAVPERAHWRYRPRRVGLVWRSKAFRAGAVIVTLAICGLLILALVREETGTEGFLVGLGLAVLPVPLLMAAFRWLDRVEPAPWRNLLFAFAWGSCAAALVAIVANSFATYWIANLSADPAGADTLGATVVAPIVEESAKGAAVLMLFLFRRREFNGVVDGIVAAGFTATGFAFSENILYLGSAFGEDRQLGTVGIVSLTVGTFFVRIVLSPFAHPVFTAMTGIGFGLAAASRAGGGRRRVRRIALPLLGLLLAMGMHALWNGSATWGQYGFYLVYGVAMMPAFGLLTWLAIWSRGRELRTLAAEFPAYAMAGWLTPAEPLALASMRARGMARDLARHWHGASDRARGRAAARAVAEYESFATSLAALRRDARRGAVGADFAAREQELLHHLWERRNVASPALSHAARSVFRPAVRRPVPHSYGLGAHAHGAHAAHGAHARGWAPPSPSPQQPWPGAPGAQGGPAPTGYGDGPAAPYRTGQVPSPAPQEPPPHRQYGGHNPYLHPPG
;
A
#
# COMPACT_ATOMS: atom_id res chain seq x y z
N MET A 1 71.05 -9.46 -34.68
CA MET A 1 69.70 -8.90 -34.95
C MET A 1 68.88 -9.09 -33.68
N SER A 2 68.61 -8.02 -32.94
CA SER A 2 67.70 -8.04 -31.79
C SER A 2 66.92 -6.73 -31.82
N ALA A 3 65.64 -6.83 -32.17
CA ALA A 3 64.71 -5.71 -32.18
C ALA A 3 63.93 -5.72 -30.87
N GLY A 4 64.26 -4.79 -29.97
CA GLY A 4 63.50 -4.53 -28.75
C GLY A 4 62.35 -3.56 -29.04
N SER A 5 61.16 -3.94 -28.61
CA SER A 5 59.91 -3.19 -28.75
C SER A 5 59.86 -2.03 -27.75
N GLU A 6 59.64 -0.81 -28.25
CA GLU A 6 59.34 0.37 -27.43
C GLU A 6 57.89 0.29 -26.90
N GLN A 7 57.72 0.17 -25.58
CA GLN A 7 56.44 0.38 -24.90
C GLN A 7 56.20 1.87 -24.66
N HIS A 8 55.27 2.47 -25.42
CA HIS A 8 54.69 3.78 -25.11
C HIS A 8 53.91 3.72 -23.77
N ARG A 9 54.42 4.40 -22.73
CA ARG A 9 53.68 4.68 -21.48
C ARG A 9 52.85 5.96 -21.66
N HIS A 10 51.52 5.85 -21.58
CA HIS A 10 50.64 7.01 -21.38
C HIS A 10 50.81 7.58 -19.96
N PRO A 11 50.85 8.92 -19.75
CA PRO A 11 50.87 9.51 -18.42
C PRO A 11 49.49 9.41 -17.76
N GLN A 12 49.45 8.94 -16.50
CA GLN A 12 48.22 8.96 -15.70
C GLN A 12 47.82 10.40 -15.35
N PRO A 13 46.51 10.73 -15.27
CA PRO A 13 46.06 12.03 -14.79
C PRO A 13 46.31 12.15 -13.28
N VAL A 14 46.88 13.29 -12.86
CA VAL A 14 47.12 13.64 -11.46
C VAL A 14 45.78 13.78 -10.74
N VAL A 15 45.52 12.92 -9.75
CA VAL A 15 44.38 13.06 -8.84
C VAL A 15 44.72 14.18 -7.85
N PRO A 16 43.92 15.25 -7.72
CA PRO A 16 44.19 16.29 -6.74
C PRO A 16 44.00 15.72 -5.34
N VAL A 17 45.06 15.76 -4.53
CA VAL A 17 45.01 15.46 -3.10
C VAL A 17 44.18 16.55 -2.43
N LEU A 18 42.98 16.19 -1.99
CA LEU A 18 42.18 17.03 -1.11
C LEU A 18 42.90 17.14 0.24
N GLU A 19 43.48 18.31 0.50
CA GLU A 19 44.07 18.67 1.80
C GLU A 19 43.09 18.38 2.94
N GLU A 20 43.55 17.59 3.92
CA GLU A 20 42.81 17.21 5.14
C GLU A 20 42.19 18.40 5.90
N ARG A 21 42.68 19.62 5.68
CA ARG A 21 42.13 20.85 6.27
C ARG A 21 40.70 21.19 5.84
N ARG A 22 40.21 20.77 4.66
CA ARG A 22 38.82 21.06 4.22
C ARG A 22 37.76 20.11 4.77
N LEU A 23 38.14 18.93 5.26
CA LEU A 23 37.20 17.99 5.86
C LEU A 23 36.70 18.48 7.23
N GLY A 24 37.52 19.23 7.97
CA GLY A 24 37.15 19.83 9.25
C GLY A 24 36.06 20.91 9.13
N GLU A 25 36.10 21.74 8.09
CA GLU A 25 35.11 22.79 7.85
C GLU A 25 33.76 22.23 7.36
N ILE A 26 33.76 21.17 6.54
CA ILE A 26 32.53 20.53 6.05
C ILE A 26 31.83 19.75 7.18
N LEU A 27 32.59 19.17 8.12
CA LEU A 27 32.04 18.49 9.30
C LEU A 27 31.61 19.47 10.40
N GLY A 28 32.00 20.75 10.32
CA GLY A 28 31.63 21.82 11.26
C GLY A 28 30.21 22.37 11.07
N ALA A 29 29.50 22.00 10.00
CA ALA A 29 28.12 22.45 9.73
C ALA A 29 27.03 21.57 10.37
N VAL A 30 27.37 20.80 11.41
CA VAL A 30 26.39 20.07 12.22
C VAL A 30 26.20 20.84 13.53
N PRO A 31 24.99 21.37 13.83
CA PRO A 31 24.76 22.08 15.08
C PRO A 31 25.10 21.17 16.27
N GLU A 32 25.69 21.75 17.32
CA GLU A 32 26.03 21.04 18.55
C GLU A 32 24.84 20.23 19.09
N ARG A 33 25.15 19.05 19.65
CA ARG A 33 24.17 18.07 20.15
C ARG A 33 23.26 18.58 21.28
N ALA A 34 23.40 19.83 21.72
CA ALA A 34 22.68 20.43 22.83
C ALA A 34 21.18 20.68 22.55
N HIS A 35 20.70 20.60 21.30
CA HIS A 35 19.30 20.92 20.95
C HIS A 35 18.43 19.70 20.61
N TRP A 36 18.93 18.47 20.78
CA TRP A 36 18.18 17.26 20.43
C TRP A 36 17.06 17.00 21.44
N ARG A 37 15.84 17.46 21.14
CA ARG A 37 14.59 17.04 21.83
C ARG A 37 14.15 15.63 21.45
N TYR A 38 15.10 14.70 21.31
CA TYR A 38 14.81 13.27 21.15
C TYR A 38 15.46 12.52 22.30
N ARG A 39 14.67 12.21 23.34
CA ARG A 39 15.02 11.11 24.26
C ARG A 39 14.68 9.81 23.54
N PRO A 40 15.63 9.01 23.03
CA PRO A 40 15.31 7.66 22.61
C PRO A 40 14.70 6.94 23.81
N ARG A 41 13.46 6.44 23.66
CA ARG A 41 12.86 5.53 24.64
C ARG A 41 13.88 4.42 24.90
N ARG A 42 14.26 4.23 26.17
CA ARG A 42 15.14 3.14 26.62
C ARG A 42 14.42 1.81 26.39
N VAL A 43 14.45 1.29 25.16
CA VAL A 43 14.18 -0.11 24.87
C VAL A 43 15.49 -0.85 25.12
N GLY A 44 15.48 -1.88 25.96
CA GLY A 44 16.68 -2.60 26.40
C GLY A 44 17.59 -3.01 25.24
N LEU A 45 18.90 -3.08 25.50
CA LEU A 45 19.99 -3.26 24.52
C LEU A 45 19.73 -4.41 23.52
N VAL A 46 19.07 -5.48 23.98
CA VAL A 46 18.73 -6.69 23.20
C VAL A 46 17.69 -6.43 22.10
N TRP A 47 16.74 -5.51 22.33
CA TRP A 47 15.67 -5.17 21.36
C TRP A 47 16.09 -4.21 20.24
N ARG A 48 17.35 -3.75 20.27
CA ARG A 48 17.91 -2.86 19.25
C ARG A 48 18.28 -3.61 17.97
N SER A 49 18.62 -4.90 18.07
CA SER A 49 18.96 -5.74 16.92
C SER A 49 17.73 -6.04 16.06
N LYS A 50 17.83 -5.77 14.75
CA LYS A 50 16.81 -6.17 13.76
C LYS A 50 16.72 -7.70 13.65
N ALA A 51 17.84 -8.39 13.77
CA ALA A 51 17.92 -9.86 13.71
C ALA A 51 17.22 -10.50 14.90
N PHE A 52 17.47 -9.99 16.12
CA PHE A 52 16.81 -10.50 17.32
C PHE A 52 15.29 -10.37 17.26
N ARG A 53 14.77 -9.19 16.86
CA ARG A 53 13.33 -8.98 16.70
C ARG A 53 12.70 -9.89 15.65
N ALA A 54 13.38 -10.08 14.52
CA ALA A 54 12.92 -11.00 13.48
C ALA A 54 12.92 -12.44 13.99
N GLY A 55 14.00 -12.86 14.67
CA GLY A 55 14.10 -14.18 15.29
C GLY A 55 13.00 -14.43 16.32
N ALA A 56 12.76 -13.49 17.23
CA ALA A 56 11.70 -13.58 18.23
C ALA A 56 10.31 -13.76 17.57
N VAL A 57 9.97 -12.94 16.57
CA VAL A 57 8.69 -13.07 15.85
C VAL A 57 8.57 -14.44 15.15
N ILE A 58 9.63 -14.90 14.50
CA ILE A 58 9.65 -16.20 13.81
C ILE A 58 9.45 -17.34 14.82
N VAL A 59 10.19 -17.33 15.93
CA VAL A 59 10.09 -18.35 16.98
C VAL A 59 8.70 -18.36 17.59
N THR A 60 8.13 -17.19 17.93
CA THR A 60 6.76 -17.10 18.45
C THR A 60 5.75 -17.65 17.46
N LEU A 61 5.82 -17.26 16.18
CA LEU A 61 4.91 -17.77 15.15
C LEU A 61 5.09 -19.27 14.89
N ALA A 62 6.31 -19.78 14.98
CA ALA A 62 6.59 -21.21 14.86
C ALA A 62 5.99 -22.00 16.03
N ILE A 63 6.14 -21.50 17.26
CA ILE A 63 5.50 -22.11 18.44
C ILE A 63 3.99 -22.07 18.30
N CYS A 64 3.40 -20.92 17.95
CA CYS A 64 1.95 -20.83 17.70
C CYS A 64 1.50 -21.80 16.60
N GLY A 65 2.31 -21.94 15.53
CA GLY A 65 2.07 -22.86 14.42
C GLY A 65 2.09 -24.32 14.85
N LEU A 66 3.06 -24.73 15.67
CA LEU A 66 3.13 -26.09 16.21
C LEU A 66 1.96 -26.37 17.15
N LEU A 67 1.60 -25.41 18.01
CA LEU A 67 0.47 -25.55 18.92
C LEU A 67 -0.86 -25.69 18.17
N ILE A 68 -1.13 -24.83 17.18
CA ILE A 68 -2.39 -24.91 16.43
C ILE A 68 -2.47 -26.22 15.63
N LEU A 69 -1.38 -26.68 15.02
CA LEU A 69 -1.37 -27.96 14.31
C LEU A 69 -1.59 -29.14 15.26
N ALA A 70 -1.01 -29.10 16.46
CA ALA A 70 -1.20 -30.12 17.48
C ALA A 70 -2.67 -30.18 17.95
N LEU A 71 -3.27 -29.02 18.26
CA LEU A 71 -4.67 -28.91 18.69
C LEU A 71 -5.62 -29.40 17.58
N VAL A 72 -5.44 -28.93 16.34
CA VAL A 72 -6.31 -29.37 15.23
C VAL A 72 -6.16 -30.87 14.98
N ARG A 73 -4.93 -31.42 15.06
CA ARG A 73 -4.72 -32.87 14.94
C ARG A 73 -5.40 -33.67 16.05
N GLU A 74 -5.40 -33.15 17.28
CA GLU A 74 -6.09 -33.77 18.41
C GLU A 74 -7.60 -33.83 18.18
N GLU A 75 -8.19 -32.75 17.69
CA GLU A 75 -9.63 -32.66 17.39
C GLU A 75 -10.06 -33.51 16.18
N THR A 76 -9.29 -33.51 15.09
CA THR A 76 -9.70 -34.18 13.83
C THR A 76 -9.17 -35.60 13.69
N GLY A 77 -8.30 -36.04 14.59
CA GLY A 77 -7.46 -37.22 14.39
C GLY A 77 -6.42 -37.03 13.27
N THR A 78 -5.55 -38.04 13.07
CA THR A 78 -4.43 -37.93 12.12
C THR A 78 -4.88 -37.98 10.65
N GLU A 79 -5.80 -38.87 10.30
CA GLU A 79 -6.31 -38.97 8.92
C GLU A 79 -7.09 -37.72 8.53
N GLY A 80 -8.04 -37.30 9.37
CA GLY A 80 -8.82 -36.07 9.18
C GLY A 80 -7.92 -34.84 9.05
N PHE A 81 -6.90 -34.73 9.89
CA PHE A 81 -5.92 -33.64 9.81
C PHE A 81 -5.21 -33.60 8.45
N LEU A 82 -4.73 -34.75 7.94
CA LEU A 82 -4.02 -34.80 6.67
C LEU A 82 -4.93 -34.48 5.47
N VAL A 83 -6.16 -34.98 5.48
CA VAL A 83 -7.17 -34.67 4.45
C VAL A 83 -7.54 -33.19 4.49
N GLY A 84 -7.86 -32.68 5.67
CA GLY A 84 -8.17 -31.26 5.90
C GLY A 84 -7.02 -30.36 5.46
N LEU A 85 -5.78 -30.70 5.80
CA LEU A 85 -4.58 -29.99 5.36
C LEU A 85 -4.45 -29.96 3.84
N GLY A 86 -4.58 -31.10 3.18
CA GLY A 86 -4.48 -31.20 1.73
C GLY A 86 -5.52 -30.33 1.00
N LEU A 87 -6.78 -30.38 1.46
CA LEU A 87 -7.87 -29.61 0.87
C LEU A 87 -7.78 -28.10 1.19
N ALA A 88 -7.38 -27.74 2.41
CA ALA A 88 -7.26 -26.35 2.84
C ALA A 88 -6.15 -25.56 2.11
N VAL A 89 -5.13 -26.24 1.57
CA VAL A 89 -4.08 -25.60 0.76
C VAL A 89 -4.61 -25.08 -0.58
N LEU A 90 -5.62 -25.73 -1.17
CA LEU A 90 -6.08 -25.44 -2.54
C LEU A 90 -6.44 -23.96 -2.81
N PRO A 91 -7.23 -23.27 -1.97
CA PRO A 91 -7.57 -21.86 -2.23
C PRO A 91 -6.42 -20.88 -1.95
N VAL A 92 -5.40 -21.27 -1.16
CA VAL A 92 -4.38 -20.33 -0.66
C VAL A 92 -3.60 -19.66 -1.80
N PRO A 93 -3.03 -20.38 -2.79
CA PRO A 93 -2.33 -19.75 -3.91
C PRO A 93 -3.22 -18.82 -4.73
N LEU A 94 -4.49 -19.19 -4.94
CA LEU A 94 -5.46 -18.39 -5.70
C LEU A 94 -5.75 -17.06 -4.97
N LEU A 95 -6.04 -17.13 -3.67
CA LEU A 95 -6.33 -15.95 -2.85
C LEU A 95 -5.11 -15.04 -2.73
N MET A 96 -3.93 -15.60 -2.46
CA MET A 96 -2.69 -14.83 -2.43
C MET A 96 -2.41 -14.16 -3.78
N ALA A 97 -2.63 -14.87 -4.89
CA ALA A 97 -2.48 -14.30 -6.23
C ALA A 97 -3.49 -13.17 -6.50
N ALA A 98 -4.74 -13.30 -6.05
CA ALA A 98 -5.76 -12.26 -6.18
C ALA A 98 -5.40 -10.98 -5.42
N PHE A 99 -5.01 -11.08 -4.14
CA PHE A 99 -4.56 -9.93 -3.36
C PHE A 99 -3.26 -9.35 -3.91
N ARG A 100 -2.34 -10.19 -4.39
CA ARG A 100 -1.10 -9.73 -5.02
C ARG A 100 -1.35 -9.04 -6.35
N TRP A 101 -2.36 -9.47 -7.10
CA TRP A 101 -2.80 -8.82 -8.34
C TRP A 101 -3.40 -7.45 -8.05
N LEU A 102 -4.14 -7.33 -6.95
CA LEU A 102 -4.68 -6.05 -6.52
C LEU A 102 -3.56 -5.05 -6.19
N ASP A 103 -2.52 -5.54 -5.51
CA ASP A 103 -1.32 -4.80 -5.10
C ASP A 103 -0.26 -4.61 -6.20
N ARG A 104 -0.69 -4.47 -7.46
CA ARG A 104 0.25 -4.45 -8.60
C ARG A 104 0.87 -3.07 -8.86
N VAL A 105 0.26 -2.00 -8.36
CA VAL A 105 0.71 -0.61 -8.58
C VAL A 105 1.93 -0.30 -7.71
N GLU A 106 1.88 -0.60 -6.42
CA GLU A 106 2.99 -0.42 -5.49
C GLU A 106 3.12 -1.65 -4.58
N PRO A 107 3.73 -2.74 -5.09
CA PRO A 107 3.77 -3.99 -4.36
C PRO A 107 4.36 -3.89 -2.96
N ALA A 108 3.58 -4.31 -1.97
CA ALA A 108 4.04 -4.54 -0.62
C ALA A 108 5.17 -5.60 -0.61
N PRO A 109 6.16 -5.43 0.27
CA PRO A 109 7.26 -6.39 0.36
C PRO A 109 6.75 -7.73 0.88
N TRP A 110 7.15 -8.82 0.21
CA TRP A 110 6.76 -10.19 0.56
C TRP A 110 6.95 -10.53 2.03
N ARG A 111 7.97 -9.98 2.68
CA ARG A 111 8.22 -10.20 4.11
C ARG A 111 7.04 -9.77 4.98
N ASN A 112 6.34 -8.69 4.63
CA ASN A 112 5.16 -8.23 5.38
C ASN A 112 3.93 -9.09 5.06
N LEU A 113 3.78 -9.50 3.80
CA LEU A 113 2.67 -10.35 3.36
C LEU A 113 2.76 -11.76 3.96
N LEU A 114 3.97 -12.34 3.99
CA LEU A 114 4.24 -13.62 4.64
C LEU A 114 4.08 -13.52 6.15
N PHE A 115 4.48 -12.40 6.77
CA PHE A 115 4.16 -12.15 8.17
C PHE A 115 2.65 -12.09 8.40
N ALA A 116 1.90 -11.36 7.57
CA ALA A 116 0.46 -11.23 7.68
C ALA A 116 -0.24 -12.59 7.57
N PHE A 117 0.15 -13.39 6.58
CA PHE A 117 -0.33 -14.76 6.40
C PHE A 117 0.03 -15.65 7.60
N ALA A 118 1.30 -15.70 8.01
CA ALA A 118 1.75 -16.53 9.11
C ALA A 118 1.12 -16.13 10.45
N TRP A 119 0.89 -14.83 10.66
CA TRP A 119 0.12 -14.36 11.82
C TRP A 119 -1.30 -14.90 11.78
N GLY A 120 -1.98 -14.82 10.63
CA GLY A 120 -3.32 -15.36 10.43
C GLY A 120 -3.40 -16.85 10.73
N SER A 121 -2.52 -17.63 10.10
CA SER A 121 -2.54 -19.10 10.20
C SER A 121 -2.09 -19.63 11.55
N CYS A 122 -1.18 -18.93 12.24
CA CYS A 122 -0.63 -19.41 13.49
C CYS A 122 -1.22 -18.69 14.70
N ALA A 123 -0.93 -17.39 14.85
CA ALA A 123 -1.27 -16.65 16.05
C ALA A 123 -2.77 -16.38 16.16
N ALA A 124 -3.41 -15.88 15.08
CA ALA A 124 -4.82 -15.54 15.11
C ALA A 124 -5.71 -16.79 15.23
N ALA A 125 -5.38 -17.87 14.49
CA ALA A 125 -6.07 -19.15 14.61
C ALA A 125 -5.94 -19.75 16.01
N LEU A 126 -4.75 -19.72 16.62
CA LEU A 126 -4.55 -20.19 18.00
C LEU A 126 -5.35 -19.37 19.01
N VAL A 127 -5.31 -18.03 18.90
CA VAL A 127 -6.11 -17.15 19.76
C VAL A 127 -7.59 -17.46 19.63
N ALA A 128 -8.08 -17.67 18.41
CA ALA A 128 -9.48 -17.98 18.15
C ALA A 128 -9.90 -19.31 18.77
N ILE A 129 -9.16 -20.40 18.54
CA ILE A 129 -9.48 -21.70 19.13
C ILE A 129 -9.49 -21.61 20.66
N VAL A 130 -8.42 -21.07 21.27
CA VAL A 130 -8.32 -21.00 22.74
C VAL A 130 -9.44 -20.14 23.34
N ALA A 131 -9.71 -18.97 22.76
CA ALA A 131 -10.72 -18.06 23.29
C ALA A 131 -12.15 -18.57 23.02
N ASN A 132 -12.41 -19.21 21.89
CA ASN A 132 -13.71 -19.81 21.60
C ASN A 132 -13.98 -20.99 22.55
N SER A 133 -13.01 -21.88 22.76
CA SER A 133 -13.14 -22.99 23.73
C SER A 133 -13.38 -22.47 25.15
N PHE A 134 -12.65 -21.43 25.57
CA PHE A 134 -12.84 -20.80 26.88
C PHE A 134 -14.23 -20.15 27.00
N ALA A 135 -14.69 -19.44 25.96
CA ALA A 135 -16.01 -18.83 25.95
C ALA A 135 -17.12 -19.87 26.02
N THR A 136 -17.05 -20.95 25.23
CA THR A 136 -18.01 -22.06 25.29
C THR A 136 -18.03 -22.69 26.68
N TYR A 137 -16.87 -22.98 27.27
CA TYR A 137 -16.78 -23.52 28.63
C TYR A 137 -17.40 -22.57 29.67
N TRP A 138 -17.11 -21.27 29.59
CA TRP A 138 -17.67 -20.29 30.52
C TRP A 138 -19.18 -20.13 30.39
N ILE A 139 -19.70 -20.06 29.16
CA ILE A 139 -21.14 -19.87 28.93
C ILE A 139 -21.91 -21.14 29.32
N ALA A 140 -21.39 -22.33 29.00
CA ALA A 140 -22.00 -23.61 29.40
C ALA A 140 -22.11 -23.77 30.93
N ASN A 141 -21.18 -23.18 31.70
CA ASN A 141 -21.22 -23.22 33.16
C ASN A 141 -22.13 -22.14 33.79
N LEU A 142 -22.53 -21.12 33.04
CA LEU A 142 -23.36 -20.00 33.53
C LEU A 142 -24.81 -20.06 33.01
N SER A 143 -25.06 -20.75 31.90
CA SER A 143 -26.36 -20.82 31.24
C SER A 143 -27.04 -22.18 31.47
N ALA A 144 -28.35 -22.16 31.78
CA ALA A 144 -29.18 -23.36 31.85
C ALA A 144 -29.60 -23.90 30.46
N ASP A 145 -29.18 -23.24 29.37
CA ASP A 145 -29.45 -23.61 27.97
C ASP A 145 -28.14 -23.71 27.17
N PRO A 146 -27.60 -24.93 26.99
CA PRO A 146 -26.38 -25.18 26.21
C PRO A 146 -26.52 -24.81 24.72
N ALA A 147 -27.70 -24.94 24.12
CA ALA A 147 -27.89 -24.68 22.69
C ALA A 147 -27.90 -23.18 22.37
N GLY A 148 -28.54 -22.38 23.22
CA GLY A 148 -28.48 -20.92 23.14
C GLY A 148 -27.06 -20.38 23.38
N ALA A 149 -26.31 -21.02 24.27
CA ALA A 149 -24.91 -20.69 24.57
C ALA A 149 -23.99 -20.87 23.37
N ASP A 150 -24.08 -22.01 22.68
CA ASP A 150 -23.27 -22.30 21.49
C ASP A 150 -23.58 -21.33 20.34
N THR A 151 -24.86 -20.99 20.17
CA THR A 151 -25.28 -20.04 19.14
C THR A 151 -24.73 -18.64 19.41
N LEU A 152 -24.80 -18.14 20.65
CA LEU A 152 -24.23 -16.84 21.01
C LEU A 152 -22.71 -16.82 20.89
N GLY A 153 -22.04 -17.90 21.31
CA GLY A 153 -20.60 -18.07 21.15
C GLY A 153 -20.17 -17.97 19.69
N ALA A 154 -20.79 -18.76 18.81
CA ALA A 154 -20.45 -18.82 17.39
C ALA A 154 -20.83 -17.54 16.61
N THR A 155 -21.92 -16.87 16.98
CA THR A 155 -22.44 -15.72 16.22
C THR A 155 -21.92 -14.37 16.69
N VAL A 156 -21.49 -14.24 17.95
CA VAL A 156 -21.03 -12.95 18.50
C VAL A 156 -19.60 -13.03 19.00
N VAL A 157 -19.29 -13.99 19.87
CA VAL A 157 -17.97 -14.04 20.54
C VAL A 157 -16.87 -14.39 19.54
N ALA A 158 -17.09 -15.42 18.71
CA ALA A 158 -16.12 -15.84 17.71
C ALA A 158 -15.76 -14.70 16.72
N PRO A 159 -16.72 -14.02 16.07
CA PRO A 159 -16.42 -12.85 15.23
C PRO A 159 -15.61 -11.75 15.92
N ILE A 160 -15.90 -11.43 17.18
CA ILE A 160 -15.18 -10.41 17.93
C ILE A 160 -13.72 -10.83 18.14
N VAL A 161 -13.51 -12.03 18.65
CA VAL A 161 -12.17 -12.57 18.94
C VAL A 161 -11.38 -12.68 17.66
N GLU A 162 -11.94 -13.31 16.64
CA GLU A 162 -11.26 -13.63 15.40
C GLU A 162 -10.88 -12.40 14.60
N GLU A 163 -11.82 -11.46 14.39
CA GLU A 163 -11.52 -10.25 13.62
C GLU A 163 -10.57 -9.32 14.40
N SER A 164 -10.59 -9.34 15.73
CA SER A 164 -9.58 -8.65 16.54
C SER A 164 -8.19 -9.27 16.40
N ALA A 165 -8.11 -10.60 16.48
CA ALA A 165 -6.86 -11.33 16.36
C ALA A 165 -6.24 -11.17 14.95
N LYS A 166 -7.06 -11.23 13.89
CA LYS A 166 -6.65 -10.91 12.51
C LYS A 166 -6.25 -9.44 12.39
N GLY A 167 -7.06 -8.53 12.93
CA GLY A 167 -6.82 -7.08 12.92
C GLY A 167 -5.49 -6.67 13.57
N ALA A 168 -5.01 -7.44 14.55
CA ALA A 168 -3.71 -7.21 15.18
C ALA A 168 -2.55 -7.25 14.18
N ALA A 169 -2.57 -8.15 13.17
CA ALA A 169 -1.57 -8.18 12.10
C ALA A 169 -1.50 -6.84 11.36
N VAL A 170 -2.66 -6.35 10.95
CA VAL A 170 -2.81 -5.09 10.20
C VAL A 170 -2.37 -3.92 11.07
N LEU A 171 -2.73 -3.92 12.37
CA LEU A 171 -2.27 -2.92 13.33
C LEU A 171 -0.75 -2.91 13.46
N MET A 172 -0.11 -4.07 13.59
CA MET A 172 1.36 -4.15 13.69
C MET A 172 2.04 -3.63 12.42
N LEU A 173 1.53 -3.98 11.24
CA LEU A 173 2.03 -3.43 9.97
C LEU A 173 1.83 -1.92 9.92
N PHE A 174 0.65 -1.43 10.27
CA PHE A 174 0.35 0.00 10.35
C PHE A 174 1.26 0.75 11.34
N LEU A 175 1.63 0.15 12.47
CA LEU A 175 2.48 0.78 13.49
C LEU A 175 3.97 0.72 13.15
N PHE A 176 4.47 -0.43 12.69
CA PHE A 176 5.90 -0.68 12.53
C PHE A 176 6.40 -0.57 11.08
N ARG A 177 5.50 -0.62 10.10
CA ARG A 177 5.79 -0.54 8.65
C ARG A 177 5.13 0.67 7.98
N ARG A 178 4.99 1.79 8.71
CA ARG A 178 4.35 3.05 8.27
C ARG A 178 4.82 3.66 6.94
N ARG A 179 6.02 3.31 6.48
CA ARG A 179 6.56 3.78 5.18
C ARG A 179 6.06 2.92 4.01
N GLU A 180 5.72 1.67 4.30
CA GLU A 180 5.25 0.65 3.37
C GLU A 180 3.71 0.49 3.46
N PHE A 181 3.04 1.31 4.27
CA PHE A 181 1.59 1.29 4.50
C PHE A 181 1.05 2.71 4.33
N ASN A 182 0.59 3.02 3.12
CA ASN A 182 0.30 4.36 2.64
C ASN A 182 -1.15 4.56 2.19
N GLY A 183 -1.89 3.50 1.89
CA GLY A 183 -3.24 3.60 1.33
C GLY A 183 -4.22 2.50 1.72
N VAL A 184 -5.42 2.60 1.13
CA VAL A 184 -6.52 1.65 1.30
C VAL A 184 -6.18 0.29 0.72
N VAL A 185 -5.50 0.26 -0.43
CA VAL A 185 -5.08 -1.00 -1.09
C VAL A 185 -4.13 -1.78 -0.18
N ASP A 186 -3.10 -1.13 0.38
CA ASP A 186 -2.16 -1.79 1.32
C ASP A 186 -2.88 -2.42 2.51
N GLY A 187 -3.89 -1.71 3.05
CA GLY A 187 -4.73 -2.21 4.13
C GLY A 187 -5.56 -3.43 3.73
N ILE A 188 -6.22 -3.39 2.57
CA ILE A 188 -7.01 -4.51 2.03
C ILE A 188 -6.11 -5.73 1.78
N VAL A 189 -4.92 -5.52 1.22
CA VAL A 189 -3.99 -6.60 0.87
C VAL A 189 -3.40 -7.24 2.12
N ALA A 190 -2.97 -6.43 3.10
CA ALA A 190 -2.49 -6.95 4.39
C ALA A 190 -3.58 -7.73 5.12
N ALA A 191 -4.80 -7.18 5.19
CA ALA A 191 -5.95 -7.85 5.78
C ALA A 191 -6.30 -9.14 5.04
N GLY A 192 -6.30 -9.13 3.71
CA GLY A 192 -6.58 -10.28 2.87
C GLY A 192 -5.59 -11.42 3.11
N PHE A 193 -4.28 -11.14 3.15
CA PHE A 193 -3.28 -12.15 3.48
C PHE A 193 -3.46 -12.73 4.89
N THR A 194 -3.75 -11.89 5.88
CA THR A 194 -4.04 -12.36 7.25
C THR A 194 -5.28 -13.23 7.30
N ALA A 195 -6.36 -12.80 6.66
CA ALA A 195 -7.60 -13.56 6.61
C ALA A 195 -7.45 -14.88 5.84
N THR A 196 -6.68 -14.91 4.75
CA THR A 196 -6.35 -16.14 4.02
C THR A 196 -5.56 -17.11 4.89
N GLY A 197 -4.58 -16.62 5.67
CA GLY A 197 -3.84 -17.44 6.62
C GLY A 197 -4.75 -18.03 7.70
N PHE A 198 -5.65 -17.21 8.27
CA PHE A 198 -6.61 -17.69 9.25
C PHE A 198 -7.56 -18.74 8.66
N ALA A 199 -8.18 -18.43 7.52
CA ALA A 199 -9.09 -19.32 6.82
C ALA A 199 -8.40 -20.64 6.45
N PHE A 200 -7.10 -20.62 6.13
CA PHE A 200 -6.33 -21.84 5.91
C PHE A 200 -6.39 -22.76 7.14
N SER A 201 -5.99 -22.29 8.32
CA SER A 201 -5.98 -23.12 9.54
C SER A 201 -7.39 -23.54 9.96
N GLU A 202 -8.37 -22.65 9.83
CA GLU A 202 -9.76 -22.98 10.12
C GLU A 202 -10.32 -24.04 9.17
N ASN A 203 -10.01 -23.95 7.86
CA ASN A 203 -10.42 -24.96 6.89
C ASN A 203 -9.84 -26.34 7.19
N ILE A 204 -8.63 -26.45 7.76
CA ILE A 204 -8.07 -27.74 8.18
C ILE A 204 -8.97 -28.39 9.22
N LEU A 205 -9.37 -27.62 10.25
CA LEU A 205 -10.25 -28.10 11.32
C LEU A 205 -11.61 -28.54 10.75
N TYR A 206 -12.31 -27.66 10.03
CA TYR A 206 -13.65 -27.99 9.52
C TYR A 206 -13.66 -29.16 8.54
N LEU A 207 -12.71 -29.22 7.60
CA LEU A 207 -12.64 -30.30 6.62
C LEU A 207 -12.17 -31.61 7.25
N GLY A 208 -11.26 -31.55 8.22
CA GLY A 208 -10.79 -32.72 8.96
C GLY A 208 -11.87 -33.30 9.86
N SER A 209 -12.64 -32.46 10.57
CA SER A 209 -13.78 -32.89 11.39
C SER A 209 -14.88 -33.50 10.52
N ALA A 210 -15.23 -32.87 9.39
CA ALA A 210 -16.22 -33.40 8.46
C ALA A 210 -15.80 -34.77 7.88
N PHE A 211 -14.51 -34.95 7.61
CA PHE A 211 -13.97 -36.25 7.18
C PHE A 211 -14.04 -37.31 8.29
N GLY A 212 -13.71 -36.94 9.53
CA GLY A 212 -13.85 -37.83 10.68
C GLY A 212 -15.29 -38.31 10.87
N GLU A 213 -16.25 -37.40 10.72
CA GLU A 213 -17.69 -37.70 10.82
C GLU A 213 -18.17 -38.61 9.67
N ASP A 214 -17.79 -38.32 8.43
CA ASP A 214 -18.07 -39.19 7.28
C ASP A 214 -17.54 -40.61 7.51
N ARG A 215 -16.34 -40.75 8.10
CA ARG A 215 -15.74 -42.05 8.42
C ARG A 215 -16.48 -42.80 9.51
N GLN A 216 -17.01 -42.11 10.52
CA GLN A 216 -17.81 -42.71 11.59
C GLN A 216 -19.17 -43.18 11.07
N LEU A 217 -19.79 -42.39 10.19
CA LEU A 217 -21.10 -42.70 9.59
C LEU A 217 -21.01 -43.68 8.41
N GLY A 218 -19.80 -44.04 7.96
CA GLY A 218 -19.59 -44.87 6.77
C GLY A 218 -20.03 -44.20 5.47
N THR A 219 -20.14 -42.87 5.47
CA THR A 219 -20.62 -42.09 4.32
C THR A 219 -19.47 -41.85 3.33
N VAL A 220 -19.70 -42.13 2.05
CA VAL A 220 -18.72 -41.92 0.98
C VAL A 220 -19.35 -41.25 -0.24
N GLY A 221 -18.54 -40.50 -1.00
CA GLY A 221 -18.95 -39.90 -2.27
C GLY A 221 -19.47 -38.47 -2.18
N ILE A 222 -20.22 -38.02 -3.20
CA ILE A 222 -20.62 -36.61 -3.39
C ILE A 222 -21.59 -36.12 -2.30
N VAL A 223 -22.28 -37.04 -1.63
CA VAL A 223 -23.24 -36.75 -0.56
C VAL A 223 -22.59 -36.59 0.83
N SER A 224 -21.26 -36.69 0.92
CA SER A 224 -20.54 -36.63 2.19
C SER A 224 -20.46 -35.20 2.77
N LEU A 225 -20.36 -35.11 4.09
CA LEU A 225 -20.22 -33.85 4.82
C LEU A 225 -18.93 -33.13 4.43
N THR A 226 -17.86 -33.88 4.16
CA THR A 226 -16.59 -33.34 3.66
C THR A 226 -16.77 -32.61 2.34
N VAL A 227 -17.51 -33.21 1.39
CA VAL A 227 -17.77 -32.59 0.07
C VAL A 227 -18.62 -31.34 0.21
N GLY A 228 -19.69 -31.39 1.02
CA GLY A 228 -20.53 -30.22 1.30
C GLY A 228 -19.74 -29.07 1.94
N THR A 229 -18.95 -29.39 2.97
CA THR A 229 -18.08 -28.43 3.67
C THR A 229 -17.03 -27.84 2.74
N PHE A 230 -16.41 -28.67 1.90
CA PHE A 230 -15.47 -28.23 0.87
C PHE A 230 -16.13 -27.25 -0.11
N PHE A 231 -17.31 -27.60 -0.63
CA PHE A 231 -18.00 -26.75 -1.58
C PHE A 231 -18.35 -25.40 -0.96
N VAL A 232 -18.95 -25.38 0.23
CA VAL A 232 -19.33 -24.13 0.90
C VAL A 232 -18.09 -23.29 1.19
N ARG A 233 -17.05 -23.85 1.82
CA ARG A 233 -15.93 -23.06 2.33
C ARG A 233 -14.90 -22.70 1.25
N ILE A 234 -14.61 -23.62 0.33
CA ILE A 234 -13.51 -23.49 -0.65
C ILE A 234 -13.99 -22.98 -2.00
N VAL A 235 -15.17 -23.41 -2.46
CA VAL A 235 -15.69 -23.04 -3.79
C VAL A 235 -16.60 -21.82 -3.69
N LEU A 236 -17.61 -21.87 -2.82
CA LEU A 236 -18.64 -20.85 -2.72
C LEU A 236 -18.16 -19.63 -1.94
N SER A 237 -17.49 -19.81 -0.80
CA SER A 237 -17.11 -18.72 0.10
C SER A 237 -15.60 -18.54 0.35
N PRO A 238 -14.68 -18.73 -0.64
CA PRO A 238 -13.23 -18.62 -0.40
C PRO A 238 -12.79 -17.20 0.03
N PHE A 239 -13.60 -16.19 -0.29
CA PHE A 239 -13.34 -14.79 0.06
C PHE A 239 -14.08 -14.32 1.32
N ALA A 240 -14.75 -15.20 2.07
CA ALA A 240 -15.55 -14.78 3.23
C ALA A 240 -14.74 -14.01 4.28
N HIS A 241 -13.77 -14.67 4.93
CA HIS A 241 -12.90 -13.97 5.88
C HIS A 241 -12.14 -12.81 5.25
N PRO A 242 -11.58 -12.93 4.02
CA PRO A 242 -10.94 -11.78 3.40
C PRO A 242 -11.83 -10.56 3.22
N VAL A 243 -13.13 -10.71 2.90
CA VAL A 243 -14.07 -9.57 2.82
C VAL A 243 -14.30 -8.95 4.20
N PHE A 244 -14.48 -9.76 5.25
CA PHE A 244 -14.69 -9.27 6.61
C PHE A 244 -13.48 -8.47 7.09
N THR A 245 -12.30 -9.10 7.12
CA THR A 245 -11.08 -8.47 7.64
C THR A 245 -10.64 -7.30 6.76
N ALA A 246 -10.98 -7.30 5.45
CA ALA A 246 -10.72 -6.15 4.59
C ALA A 246 -11.40 -4.86 5.08
N MET A 247 -12.50 -4.92 5.83
CA MET A 247 -13.11 -3.74 6.44
C MET A 247 -12.17 -3.10 7.46
N THR A 248 -11.53 -3.91 8.32
CA THR A 248 -10.43 -3.49 9.20
C THR A 248 -9.28 -2.90 8.40
N GLY A 249 -8.89 -3.57 7.30
CA GLY A 249 -7.87 -3.10 6.36
C GLY A 249 -8.17 -1.71 5.79
N ILE A 250 -9.40 -1.48 5.32
CA ILE A 250 -9.87 -0.19 4.80
C ILE A 250 -9.78 0.89 5.89
N GLY A 251 -10.21 0.58 7.12
CA GLY A 251 -10.12 1.49 8.26
C GLY A 251 -8.68 1.98 8.51
N PHE A 252 -7.72 1.05 8.56
CA PHE A 252 -6.29 1.37 8.67
C PHE A 252 -5.76 2.12 7.45
N GLY A 253 -6.15 1.72 6.24
CA GLY A 253 -5.72 2.36 5.00
C GLY A 253 -6.19 3.81 4.87
N LEU A 254 -7.44 4.10 5.25
CA LEU A 254 -7.97 5.46 5.32
C LEU A 254 -7.26 6.27 6.40
N ALA A 255 -6.94 5.67 7.55
CA ALA A 255 -6.14 6.31 8.60
C ALA A 255 -4.71 6.64 8.14
N ALA A 256 -4.10 5.78 7.32
CA ALA A 256 -2.78 5.99 6.72
C ALA A 256 -2.79 7.11 5.68
N ALA A 257 -3.83 7.16 4.84
CA ALA A 257 -4.02 8.19 3.81
C ALA A 257 -4.42 9.56 4.40
N SER A 258 -4.91 9.59 5.64
CA SER A 258 -5.26 10.82 6.37
C SER A 258 -4.01 11.53 6.91
N ARG A 259 -3.18 12.07 6.00
CA ARG A 259 -1.93 12.78 6.33
C ARG A 259 -2.07 14.30 6.49
N ALA A 260 -3.16 14.90 5.99
CA ALA A 260 -3.39 16.35 6.09
C ALA A 260 -3.45 16.84 7.56
N GLY A 261 -2.67 17.89 7.84
CA GLY A 261 -2.50 18.48 9.17
C GLY A 261 -3.78 19.17 9.67
N GLY A 262 -4.20 18.82 10.88
CA GLY A 262 -5.36 19.43 11.55
C GLY A 262 -5.71 18.68 12.84
N GLY A 263 -6.40 19.35 13.77
CA GLY A 263 -6.73 18.81 15.11
C GLY A 263 -7.47 17.46 15.10
N ARG A 264 -8.17 17.13 14.00
CA ARG A 264 -8.94 15.88 13.84
C ARG A 264 -8.09 14.67 13.40
N ARG A 265 -6.78 14.82 13.16
CA ARG A 265 -5.91 13.74 12.68
C ARG A 265 -5.80 12.57 13.66
N ARG A 266 -5.68 12.85 14.96
CA ARG A 266 -5.58 11.80 15.99
C ARG A 266 -6.88 10.99 16.07
N VAL A 267 -8.01 11.68 16.06
CA VAL A 267 -9.34 11.08 16.08
C VAL A 267 -9.51 10.13 14.89
N ARG A 268 -9.25 10.59 13.65
CA ARG A 268 -9.37 9.76 12.44
C ARG A 268 -8.48 8.52 12.46
N ARG A 269 -7.28 8.61 13.04
CA ARG A 269 -6.34 7.48 13.14
C ARG A 269 -6.77 6.38 14.10
N ILE A 270 -7.73 6.64 14.97
CA ILE A 270 -8.27 5.69 15.94
C ILE A 270 -9.68 5.27 15.52
N ALA A 271 -10.54 6.24 15.18
CA ALA A 271 -11.92 6.00 14.81
C ALA A 271 -12.06 5.18 13.52
N LEU A 272 -11.24 5.43 12.49
CA LEU A 272 -11.38 4.71 11.21
C LEU A 272 -10.99 3.22 11.32
N PRO A 273 -9.87 2.84 11.97
CA PRO A 273 -9.58 1.42 12.21
C PRO A 273 -10.61 0.73 13.10
N LEU A 274 -11.10 1.40 14.14
CA LEU A 274 -12.14 0.84 15.02
C LEU A 274 -13.45 0.62 14.28
N LEU A 275 -13.89 1.59 13.46
CA LEU A 275 -15.08 1.43 12.63
C LEU A 275 -14.93 0.28 11.63
N GLY A 276 -13.75 0.16 11.00
CA GLY A 276 -13.44 -0.96 10.12
C GLY A 276 -13.50 -2.32 10.84
N LEU A 277 -12.98 -2.38 12.06
CA LEU A 277 -13.01 -3.57 12.90
C LEU A 277 -14.44 -3.95 13.31
N LEU A 278 -15.24 -2.98 13.76
CA LEU A 278 -16.64 -3.22 14.12
C LEU A 278 -17.46 -3.70 12.91
N LEU A 279 -17.20 -3.15 11.72
CA LEU A 279 -17.85 -3.61 10.50
C LEU A 279 -17.41 -5.03 10.12
N ALA A 280 -16.12 -5.37 10.28
CA ALA A 280 -15.62 -6.72 10.09
C ALA A 280 -16.34 -7.72 11.02
N MET A 281 -16.41 -7.40 12.32
CA MET A 281 -17.10 -8.21 13.33
C MET A 281 -18.59 -8.38 13.00
N GLY A 282 -19.27 -7.29 12.65
CA GLY A 282 -20.71 -7.34 12.30
C GLY A 282 -21.00 -8.15 11.05
N MET A 283 -20.18 -8.01 10.00
CA MET A 283 -20.34 -8.82 8.78
C MET A 283 -20.05 -10.30 9.04
N HIS A 284 -19.05 -10.60 9.86
CA HIS A 284 -18.71 -11.97 10.21
C HIS A 284 -19.81 -12.60 11.11
N ALA A 285 -20.31 -11.86 12.09
CA ALA A 285 -21.46 -12.26 12.91
C ALA A 285 -22.70 -12.54 12.06
N LEU A 286 -22.98 -11.68 11.08
CA LEU A 286 -24.07 -11.87 10.12
C LEU A 286 -23.90 -13.16 9.31
N TRP A 287 -22.68 -13.46 8.87
CA TRP A 287 -22.38 -14.70 8.15
C TRP A 287 -22.56 -15.94 9.02
N ASN A 288 -22.02 -15.95 10.24
CA ASN A 288 -22.16 -17.08 11.16
C ASN A 288 -23.62 -17.28 11.59
N GLY A 289 -24.34 -16.20 11.88
CA GLY A 289 -25.76 -16.23 12.24
C GLY A 289 -26.64 -16.80 11.12
N SER A 290 -26.27 -16.57 9.86
CA SER A 290 -27.05 -17.01 8.70
C SER A 290 -27.30 -18.52 8.65
N ALA A 291 -26.40 -19.33 9.22
CA ALA A 291 -26.55 -20.78 9.31
C ALA A 291 -27.72 -21.22 10.20
N THR A 292 -28.20 -20.34 11.08
CA THR A 292 -29.29 -20.62 12.03
C THR A 292 -30.65 -20.11 11.56
N TRP A 293 -30.72 -19.36 10.45
CA TRP A 293 -31.94 -18.69 9.98
C TRP A 293 -32.77 -19.55 9.01
N GLY A 294 -32.84 -20.86 9.29
CA GLY A 294 -33.50 -21.85 8.46
C GLY A 294 -32.79 -22.16 7.15
N GLN A 295 -33.42 -22.96 6.28
CA GLN A 295 -32.81 -23.52 5.07
C GLN A 295 -32.31 -22.48 4.05
N TYR A 296 -32.91 -21.28 4.03
CA TYR A 296 -32.57 -20.21 3.07
C TYR A 296 -31.73 -19.09 3.67
N GLY A 297 -31.51 -19.08 4.98
CA GLY A 297 -30.81 -18.01 5.69
C GLY A 297 -29.40 -17.75 5.15
N PHE A 298 -28.64 -18.82 4.99
CA PHE A 298 -27.30 -18.78 4.41
C PHE A 298 -27.29 -18.19 2.99
N TYR A 299 -28.17 -18.68 2.10
CA TYR A 299 -28.24 -18.21 0.71
C TYR A 299 -28.68 -16.74 0.61
N LEU A 300 -29.58 -16.30 1.48
CA LEU A 300 -30.02 -14.91 1.57
C LEU A 300 -28.85 -13.99 1.94
N VAL A 301 -28.13 -14.32 3.03
CA VAL A 301 -26.97 -13.52 3.47
C VAL A 301 -25.85 -13.56 2.42
N TYR A 302 -25.62 -14.71 1.80
CA TYR A 302 -24.65 -14.84 0.71
C TYR A 302 -24.99 -13.91 -0.46
N GLY A 303 -26.23 -13.97 -0.97
CA GLY A 303 -26.66 -13.21 -2.14
C GLY A 303 -26.82 -11.70 -1.89
N VAL A 304 -27.35 -11.31 -0.73
CA VAL A 304 -27.74 -9.92 -0.45
C VAL A 304 -26.68 -9.14 0.33
N ALA A 305 -25.87 -9.80 1.15
CA ALA A 305 -24.81 -9.13 1.92
C ALA A 305 -23.41 -9.43 1.36
N MET A 306 -23.04 -10.71 1.23
CA MET A 306 -21.67 -11.10 0.88
C MET A 306 -21.32 -10.71 -0.56
N MET A 307 -22.16 -11.04 -1.55
CA MET A 307 -21.89 -10.73 -2.96
C MET A 307 -21.79 -9.22 -3.23
N PRO A 308 -22.70 -8.36 -2.72
CA PRO A 308 -22.56 -6.91 -2.86
C PRO A 308 -21.33 -6.37 -2.13
N ALA A 309 -21.00 -6.86 -0.93
CA ALA A 309 -19.81 -6.43 -0.22
C ALA A 309 -18.51 -6.80 -0.97
N PHE A 310 -18.44 -8.02 -1.53
CA PHE A 310 -17.33 -8.45 -2.38
C PHE A 310 -17.23 -7.61 -3.66
N GLY A 311 -18.36 -7.33 -4.31
CA GLY A 311 -18.43 -6.47 -5.48
C GLY A 311 -17.97 -5.03 -5.18
N LEU A 312 -18.43 -4.47 -4.06
CA LEU A 312 -18.03 -3.14 -3.59
C LEU A 312 -16.54 -3.08 -3.25
N LEU A 313 -16.01 -4.10 -2.57
CA LEU A 313 -14.58 -4.20 -2.26
C LEU A 313 -13.76 -4.26 -3.55
N THR A 314 -14.16 -5.11 -4.50
CA THR A 314 -13.50 -5.24 -5.81
C THR A 314 -13.54 -3.92 -6.58
N TRP A 315 -14.71 -3.26 -6.64
CA TRP A 315 -14.88 -1.96 -7.26
C TRP A 315 -14.00 -0.90 -6.61
N LEU A 316 -14.02 -0.78 -5.29
CA LEU A 316 -13.22 0.19 -4.52
C LEU A 316 -11.73 0.00 -4.80
N ALA A 317 -11.29 -1.26 -4.87
CA ALA A 317 -9.91 -1.61 -5.07
C ALA A 317 -9.45 -1.30 -6.52
N ILE A 318 -10.27 -1.61 -7.52
CA ILE A 318 -10.02 -1.22 -8.93
C ILE A 318 -10.05 0.30 -9.10
N TRP A 319 -11.02 0.98 -8.47
CA TRP A 319 -11.17 2.43 -8.52
C TRP A 319 -9.98 3.15 -7.86
N SER A 320 -9.51 2.68 -6.71
CA SER A 320 -8.34 3.22 -6.01
C SER A 320 -7.10 3.12 -6.90
N ARG A 321 -6.87 1.96 -7.53
CA ARG A 321 -5.81 1.77 -8.51
C ARG A 321 -5.92 2.74 -9.70
N GLY A 322 -7.12 2.92 -10.25
CA GLY A 322 -7.33 3.89 -11.34
C GLY A 322 -7.07 5.34 -10.92
N ARG A 323 -7.31 5.68 -9.65
CA ARG A 323 -7.00 7.00 -9.08
C ARG A 323 -5.50 7.23 -8.90
N GLU A 324 -4.73 6.22 -8.52
CA GLU A 324 -3.27 6.30 -8.44
C GLU A 324 -2.65 6.55 -9.83
N LEU A 325 -3.09 5.81 -10.85
CA LEU A 325 -2.61 6.02 -12.22
C LEU A 325 -2.93 7.42 -12.76
N ARG A 326 -4.13 7.94 -12.46
CA ARG A 326 -4.50 9.33 -12.80
C ARG A 326 -3.64 10.36 -12.07
N THR A 327 -3.21 10.05 -10.86
CA THR A 327 -2.28 10.93 -10.11
C THR A 327 -0.93 11.00 -10.81
N LEU A 328 -0.40 9.86 -11.28
CA LEU A 328 0.84 9.83 -12.06
C LEU A 328 0.74 10.68 -13.32
N ALA A 329 -0.37 10.55 -14.06
CA ALA A 329 -0.62 11.33 -15.26
C ALA A 329 -0.69 12.86 -15.01
N ALA A 330 -1.17 13.28 -13.83
CA ALA A 330 -1.35 14.69 -13.50
C ALA A 330 -0.09 15.37 -12.93
N GLU A 331 0.80 14.62 -12.27
CA GLU A 331 1.98 15.19 -11.60
C GLU A 331 3.25 15.15 -12.47
N PHE A 332 3.39 14.14 -13.33
CA PHE A 332 4.64 13.91 -14.07
C PHE A 332 4.95 14.78 -15.29
N PRO A 333 3.98 15.46 -15.95
CA PRO A 333 4.33 16.42 -16.98
C PRO A 333 5.30 17.51 -16.49
N ALA A 334 5.19 17.95 -15.23
CA ALA A 334 6.11 18.94 -14.65
C ALA A 334 7.55 18.41 -14.52
N TYR A 335 7.72 17.15 -14.12
CA TYR A 335 9.05 16.52 -14.03
C TYR A 335 9.65 16.20 -15.40
N ALA A 336 8.82 15.92 -16.40
CA ALA A 336 9.29 15.77 -17.77
C ALA A 336 9.80 17.10 -18.34
N MET A 337 9.07 18.20 -18.11
CA MET A 337 9.53 19.54 -18.50
C MET A 337 10.80 19.97 -17.77
N ALA A 338 10.96 19.59 -16.50
CA ALA A 338 12.16 19.84 -15.71
C ALA A 338 13.35 18.92 -16.05
N GLY A 339 13.20 18.00 -17.03
CA GLY A 339 14.28 17.12 -17.50
C GLY A 339 14.55 15.89 -16.64
N TRP A 340 13.80 15.67 -15.56
CA TRP A 340 13.93 14.47 -14.71
C TRP A 340 13.43 13.20 -15.41
N LEU A 341 12.39 13.33 -16.24
CA LEU A 341 11.76 12.24 -16.99
C LEU A 341 11.79 12.54 -18.49
N THR A 342 11.84 11.51 -19.32
CA THR A 342 11.60 11.63 -20.76
C THR A 342 10.11 11.86 -21.03
N PRO A 343 9.72 12.46 -22.18
CA PRO A 343 8.31 12.71 -22.50
C PRO A 343 7.43 11.45 -22.57
N ALA A 344 8.02 10.28 -22.85
CA ALA A 344 7.31 9.01 -22.97
C ALA A 344 7.07 8.31 -21.61
N GLU A 345 7.90 8.59 -20.61
CA GLU A 345 7.82 7.95 -19.30
C GLU A 345 6.53 8.24 -18.53
N PRO A 346 5.98 9.47 -18.47
CA PRO A 346 4.70 9.74 -17.82
C PRO A 346 3.56 8.88 -18.36
N LEU A 347 3.50 8.67 -19.68
CA LEU A 347 2.49 7.83 -20.32
C LEU A 347 2.66 6.36 -19.94
N ALA A 348 3.90 5.85 -19.93
CA ALA A 348 4.18 4.49 -19.49
C ALA A 348 3.81 4.28 -18.02
N LEU A 349 4.21 5.21 -17.15
CA LEU A 349 3.98 5.14 -15.70
C LEU A 349 2.48 5.23 -15.35
N ALA A 350 1.70 5.97 -16.13
CA ALA A 350 0.25 6.05 -15.99
C ALA A 350 -0.51 4.81 -16.53
N SER A 351 0.18 3.81 -17.10
CA SER A 351 -0.46 2.61 -17.67
C SER A 351 0.11 1.31 -17.15
N MET A 352 -0.77 0.49 -16.58
CA MET A 352 -0.38 -0.81 -16.04
C MET A 352 0.08 -1.79 -17.11
N ARG A 353 -0.47 -1.69 -18.33
CA ARG A 353 -0.01 -2.47 -19.48
C ARG A 353 1.40 -2.07 -19.87
N ALA A 354 1.69 -0.77 -19.94
CA ALA A 354 3.01 -0.28 -20.29
C ALA A 354 4.06 -0.60 -19.21
N ARG A 355 3.73 -0.45 -17.92
CA ARG A 355 4.57 -0.88 -16.79
C ARG A 355 4.89 -2.38 -16.83
N GLY A 356 3.88 -3.22 -17.04
CA GLY A 356 4.07 -4.67 -17.21
C GLY A 356 5.03 -4.98 -18.34
N MET A 357 4.78 -4.41 -19.51
CA MET A 357 5.59 -4.61 -20.71
C MET A 357 7.02 -4.08 -20.54
N ALA A 358 7.24 -2.96 -19.85
CA ALA A 358 8.57 -2.43 -19.55
C ALA A 358 9.38 -3.40 -18.68
N ARG A 359 8.77 -3.97 -17.64
CA ARG A 359 9.42 -4.98 -16.78
C ARG A 359 9.69 -6.28 -17.55
N ASP A 360 8.77 -6.70 -18.41
CA ASP A 360 8.95 -7.90 -19.22
C ASP A 360 10.05 -7.71 -20.27
N LEU A 361 10.12 -6.56 -20.92
CA LEU A 361 11.23 -6.20 -21.82
C LEU A 361 12.57 -6.22 -21.07
N ALA A 362 12.65 -5.55 -19.93
CA ALA A 362 13.86 -5.51 -19.11
C ALA A 362 14.28 -6.91 -18.63
N ARG A 363 13.33 -7.82 -18.39
CA ARG A 363 13.62 -9.22 -18.03
C ARG A 363 14.37 -9.97 -19.13
N HIS A 364 14.18 -9.59 -20.39
CA HIS A 364 14.72 -10.31 -21.56
C HIS A 364 15.88 -9.59 -22.26
N TRP A 365 16.33 -8.42 -21.77
CA TRP A 365 17.41 -7.64 -22.41
C TRP A 365 18.72 -8.39 -22.64
N HIS A 366 19.07 -9.31 -21.75
CA HIS A 366 20.31 -10.08 -21.86
C HIS A 366 20.09 -11.48 -22.45
N GLY A 367 18.92 -11.71 -23.09
CA GLY A 367 18.55 -13.00 -23.67
C GLY A 367 18.49 -14.14 -22.65
N ALA A 368 18.53 -15.38 -23.15
CA ALA A 368 18.56 -16.58 -22.30
C ALA A 368 19.92 -16.80 -21.61
N SER A 369 20.99 -16.16 -22.10
CA SER A 369 22.37 -16.35 -21.65
C SER A 369 22.65 -15.74 -20.27
N ASP A 370 21.94 -14.67 -19.87
CA ASP A 370 22.08 -14.09 -18.52
C ASP A 370 20.72 -13.71 -17.90
N ARG A 371 19.98 -14.75 -17.50
CA ARG A 371 18.68 -14.61 -16.82
C ARG A 371 18.79 -13.87 -15.49
N ALA A 372 19.93 -13.94 -14.81
CA ALA A 372 20.12 -13.30 -13.51
C ALA A 372 20.16 -11.77 -13.66
N ARG A 373 20.91 -11.29 -14.66
CA ARG A 373 20.98 -9.86 -14.98
C ARG A 373 19.68 -9.33 -15.56
N GLY A 374 18.97 -10.11 -16.38
CA GLY A 374 17.61 -9.77 -16.82
C GLY A 374 16.62 -9.61 -15.65
N ARG A 375 16.64 -10.54 -14.67
CA ARG A 375 15.83 -10.39 -13.44
C ARG A 375 16.24 -9.17 -12.61
N ALA A 376 17.52 -8.82 -12.56
CA ALA A 376 17.98 -7.60 -11.89
C ALA A 376 17.48 -6.33 -12.60
N ALA A 377 17.53 -6.30 -13.94
CA ALA A 377 16.99 -5.18 -14.71
C ALA A 377 15.47 -5.01 -14.50
N ALA A 378 14.68 -6.09 -14.57
CA ALA A 378 13.26 -6.03 -14.29
C ALA A 378 12.93 -5.54 -12.87
N ARG A 379 13.77 -5.89 -11.88
CA ARG A 379 13.66 -5.35 -10.51
C ARG A 379 13.96 -3.84 -10.47
N ALA A 380 15.00 -3.37 -11.15
CA ALA A 380 15.33 -1.95 -11.23
C ALA A 380 14.20 -1.13 -11.87
N VAL A 381 13.55 -1.66 -12.92
CA VAL A 381 12.34 -1.03 -13.50
C VAL A 381 11.20 -0.98 -12.48
N ALA A 382 10.94 -2.08 -11.76
CA ALA A 382 9.88 -2.11 -10.74
C ALA A 382 10.13 -1.12 -9.60
N GLU A 383 11.38 -1.01 -9.13
CA GLU A 383 11.80 -0.02 -8.12
C GLU A 383 11.61 1.41 -8.63
N TYR A 384 12.04 1.70 -9.87
CA TYR A 384 11.85 3.01 -10.49
C TYR A 384 10.37 3.40 -10.54
N GLU A 385 9.50 2.49 -10.97
CA GLU A 385 8.07 2.76 -11.00
C GLU A 385 7.44 2.95 -9.60
N SER A 386 7.96 2.27 -8.58
CA SER A 386 7.54 2.46 -7.18
C SER A 386 7.96 3.83 -6.66
N PHE A 387 9.23 4.22 -6.87
CA PHE A 387 9.70 5.57 -6.50
C PHE A 387 8.93 6.67 -7.23
N ALA A 388 8.61 6.46 -8.50
CA ALA A 388 7.76 7.35 -9.27
C ALA A 388 6.36 7.45 -8.61
N THR A 389 5.73 6.31 -8.31
CA THR A 389 4.41 6.29 -7.66
C THR A 389 4.41 7.05 -6.33
N SER A 390 5.43 6.81 -5.50
CA SER A 390 5.66 7.53 -4.24
C SER A 390 5.88 9.04 -4.45
N LEU A 391 6.62 9.46 -5.48
CA LEU A 391 6.88 10.87 -5.79
C LEU A 391 5.59 11.60 -6.22
N ALA A 392 4.78 10.99 -7.07
CA ALA A 392 3.50 11.56 -7.48
C ALA A 392 2.54 11.69 -6.30
N ALA A 393 2.50 10.68 -5.42
CA ALA A 393 1.69 10.74 -4.20
C ALA A 393 2.14 11.89 -3.28
N LEU A 394 3.46 12.03 -3.06
CA LEU A 394 4.05 13.11 -2.27
C LEU A 394 3.67 14.48 -2.83
N ARG A 395 3.77 14.68 -4.15
CA ARG A 395 3.41 15.95 -4.80
C ARG A 395 1.92 16.26 -4.77
N ARG A 396 1.08 15.25 -4.98
CA ARG A 396 -0.38 15.39 -4.87
C ARG A 396 -0.79 15.83 -3.46
N ASP A 397 -0.16 15.27 -2.44
CA ASP A 397 -0.41 15.64 -1.05
C ASP A 397 0.05 17.07 -0.77
N ALA A 398 1.21 17.48 -1.31
CA ALA A 398 1.70 18.86 -1.24
C ALA A 398 0.72 19.86 -1.88
N ARG A 399 0.21 19.55 -3.09
CA ARG A 399 -0.81 20.37 -3.78
C ARG A 399 -2.11 20.53 -3.00
N ARG A 400 -2.43 19.57 -2.14
CA ARG A 400 -3.62 19.61 -1.25
C ARG A 400 -3.36 20.30 0.09
N GLY A 401 -2.20 20.96 0.24
CA GLY A 401 -1.81 21.64 1.48
C GLY A 401 -1.33 20.71 2.59
N ALA A 402 -1.13 19.41 2.31
CA ALA A 402 -0.60 18.44 3.26
C ALA A 402 0.94 18.36 3.16
N VAL A 403 1.62 19.51 3.29
CA VAL A 403 3.08 19.60 3.21
C VAL A 403 3.67 19.26 4.59
N GLY A 404 4.44 18.17 4.66
CA GLY A 404 5.26 17.87 5.84
C GLY A 404 6.50 18.75 5.91
N ALA A 405 7.05 18.98 7.11
CA ALA A 405 8.31 19.72 7.30
C ALA A 405 9.50 19.04 6.58
N ASP A 406 9.38 17.75 6.27
CA ASP A 406 10.34 16.91 5.57
C ASP A 406 10.09 16.78 4.06
N PHE A 407 9.12 17.52 3.50
CA PHE A 407 8.73 17.39 2.09
C PHE A 407 9.90 17.49 1.12
N ALA A 408 10.73 18.54 1.23
CA ALA A 408 11.85 18.77 0.31
C ALA A 408 12.90 17.65 0.38
N ALA A 409 13.26 17.22 1.59
CA ALA A 409 14.21 16.13 1.79
C ALA A 409 13.67 14.81 1.20
N ARG A 410 12.37 14.54 1.40
CA ARG A 410 11.73 13.32 0.90
C ARG A 410 11.60 13.32 -0.62
N GLU A 411 11.28 14.46 -1.21
CA GLU A 411 11.24 14.62 -2.65
C GLU A 411 12.61 14.38 -3.28
N GLN A 412 13.67 14.98 -2.71
CA GLN A 412 15.03 14.81 -3.20
C GLN A 412 15.52 13.36 -3.11
N GLU A 413 15.19 12.67 -2.02
CA GLU A 413 15.47 11.22 -1.84
C GLU A 413 14.83 10.38 -2.95
N LEU A 414 13.56 10.64 -3.27
CA LEU A 414 12.84 9.91 -4.32
C LEU A 414 13.40 10.20 -5.71
N LEU A 415 13.73 11.46 -6.00
CA LEU A 415 14.35 11.86 -7.26
C LEU A 415 15.74 11.24 -7.44
N HIS A 416 16.54 11.16 -6.36
CA HIS A 416 17.83 10.50 -6.38
C HIS A 416 17.70 9.02 -6.75
N HIS A 417 16.77 8.29 -6.11
CA HIS A 417 16.55 6.88 -6.43
C HIS A 417 16.01 6.62 -7.84
N LEU A 418 15.20 7.54 -8.38
CA LEU A 418 14.81 7.51 -9.78
C LEU A 418 16.02 7.68 -10.69
N TRP A 419 16.87 8.68 -10.41
CA TRP A 419 18.07 8.96 -11.19
C TRP A 419 19.02 7.77 -11.26
N GLU A 420 19.30 7.12 -10.14
CA GLU A 420 20.16 5.91 -10.06
C GLU A 420 19.70 4.79 -11.01
N ARG A 421 18.38 4.65 -11.21
CA ARG A 421 17.78 3.54 -11.98
C ARG A 421 17.38 3.95 -13.39
N ARG A 422 17.48 5.23 -13.74
CA ARG A 422 17.02 5.81 -15.00
C ARG A 422 17.62 5.11 -16.23
N ASN A 423 18.90 4.76 -16.18
CA ASN A 423 19.59 4.12 -17.31
C ASN A 423 18.99 2.76 -17.70
N VAL A 424 18.40 2.05 -16.74
CA VAL A 424 17.73 0.75 -16.95
C VAL A 424 16.23 0.94 -17.16
N ALA A 425 15.59 1.84 -16.41
CA ALA A 425 14.13 2.00 -16.48
C ALA A 425 13.66 2.79 -17.70
N SER A 426 14.30 3.92 -18.01
CA SER A 426 13.84 4.87 -19.01
C SER A 426 13.76 4.28 -20.44
N PRO A 427 14.76 3.50 -20.93
CA PRO A 427 14.65 2.86 -22.24
C PRO A 427 13.50 1.87 -22.34
N ALA A 428 13.30 1.05 -21.28
CA ALA A 428 12.24 0.05 -21.23
C ALA A 428 10.86 0.70 -21.21
N LEU A 429 10.68 1.74 -20.38
CA LEU A 429 9.44 2.51 -20.27
C LEU A 429 9.13 3.28 -21.56
N SER A 430 10.14 3.90 -22.17
CA SER A 430 9.97 4.62 -23.44
C SER A 430 9.56 3.70 -24.58
N HIS A 431 10.19 2.52 -24.69
CA HIS A 431 9.76 1.50 -25.64
C HIS A 431 8.33 1.04 -25.34
N ALA A 432 8.03 0.81 -24.06
CA ALA A 432 6.71 0.35 -23.66
C ALA A 432 5.61 1.36 -23.99
N ALA A 433 5.85 2.65 -23.72
CA ALA A 433 4.95 3.73 -24.10
C ALA A 433 4.67 3.75 -25.60
N ARG A 434 5.72 3.68 -26.44
CA ARG A 434 5.56 3.68 -27.91
C ARG A 434 4.75 2.50 -28.41
N SER A 435 4.91 1.33 -27.80
CA SER A 435 4.22 0.11 -28.23
C SER A 435 2.77 0.06 -27.73
N VAL A 436 2.46 0.62 -26.56
CA VAL A 436 1.08 0.69 -26.04
C VAL A 436 0.29 1.85 -26.65
N PHE A 437 0.91 3.01 -26.82
CA PHE A 437 0.25 4.26 -27.22
C PHE A 437 0.64 4.69 -28.62
N ARG A 438 0.81 3.75 -29.56
CA ARG A 438 1.13 4.07 -30.96
C ARG A 438 0.14 5.13 -31.47
N PRO A 439 0.60 6.33 -31.88
CA PRO A 439 -0.28 7.22 -32.63
C PRO A 439 -0.68 6.47 -33.91
N ALA A 440 -1.97 6.45 -34.22
CA ALA A 440 -2.43 5.94 -35.50
C ALA A 440 -1.73 6.75 -36.58
N VAL A 441 -0.79 6.12 -37.30
CA VAL A 441 -0.17 6.74 -38.47
C VAL A 441 -1.30 6.91 -39.47
N ARG A 442 -1.82 8.14 -39.59
CA ARG A 442 -2.63 8.53 -40.75
C ARG A 442 -1.70 8.33 -41.93
N ARG A 443 -1.86 7.23 -42.67
CA ARG A 443 -1.19 7.08 -43.97
C ARG A 443 -1.58 8.31 -44.77
N PRO A 444 -0.63 9.09 -45.33
CA PRO A 444 -0.99 10.11 -46.29
C PRO A 444 -1.77 9.38 -47.39
N VAL A 445 -3.04 9.75 -47.55
CA VAL A 445 -3.81 9.33 -48.72
C VAL A 445 -3.00 9.85 -49.91
N PRO A 446 -2.55 9.01 -50.85
CA PRO A 446 -1.86 9.52 -52.02
C PRO A 446 -2.79 10.54 -52.67
N HIS A 447 -2.36 11.80 -52.77
CA HIS A 447 -3.02 12.74 -53.64
C HIS A 447 -2.80 12.22 -55.07
N SER A 448 -3.76 11.46 -55.58
CA SER A 448 -3.88 11.27 -57.01
C SER A 448 -4.15 12.66 -57.58
N TYR A 449 -3.15 13.23 -58.24
CA TYR A 449 -3.34 14.34 -59.15
C TYR A 449 -4.33 13.87 -60.21
N GLY A 450 -5.59 14.25 -60.04
CA GLY A 450 -6.63 14.04 -61.04
C GLY A 450 -6.33 14.94 -62.23
N LEU A 451 -5.84 14.36 -63.32
CA LEU A 451 -6.22 14.83 -64.64
C LEU A 451 -7.68 14.40 -64.84
N GLY A 452 -8.56 15.37 -65.07
CA GLY A 452 -10.01 15.15 -65.05
C GLY A 452 -10.52 14.26 -66.18
N ALA A 453 -11.58 13.51 -65.88
CA ALA A 453 -12.63 13.19 -66.83
C ALA A 453 -13.90 12.80 -66.06
N HIS A 454 -15.02 13.34 -66.52
CA HIS A 454 -16.37 13.18 -65.99
C HIS A 454 -16.92 11.75 -66.11
N ALA A 455 -17.81 11.36 -65.19
CA ALA A 455 -19.18 10.86 -65.45
C ALA A 455 -19.65 9.72 -64.51
N HIS A 456 -20.76 9.99 -63.83
CA HIS A 456 -21.91 9.14 -63.45
C HIS A 456 -21.75 7.73 -62.83
N GLY A 457 -22.46 7.53 -61.71
CA GLY A 457 -23.27 6.31 -61.51
C GLY A 457 -23.02 5.46 -60.26
N ALA A 458 -23.84 5.70 -59.24
CA ALA A 458 -24.62 4.71 -58.47
C ALA A 458 -23.96 3.66 -57.51
N HIS A 459 -24.56 3.64 -56.31
CA HIS A 459 -24.82 2.52 -55.38
C HIS A 459 -23.74 1.93 -54.44
N ALA A 460 -24.03 2.13 -53.14
CA ALA A 460 -24.22 1.11 -52.09
C ALA A 460 -23.05 0.67 -51.16
N ALA A 461 -23.28 1.01 -49.88
CA ALA A 461 -23.34 0.11 -48.72
C ALA A 461 -22.13 -0.10 -47.77
N HIS A 462 -22.49 0.05 -46.49
CA HIS A 462 -21.97 -0.55 -45.25
C HIS A 462 -20.64 -0.07 -44.62
N GLY A 463 -20.72 0.30 -43.33
CA GLY A 463 -19.73 -0.17 -42.36
C GLY A 463 -19.31 0.79 -41.24
N ALA A 464 -19.91 0.59 -40.06
CA ALA A 464 -19.31 0.69 -38.73
C ALA A 464 -18.86 2.08 -38.19
N HIS A 465 -19.64 2.56 -37.22
CA HIS A 465 -19.28 3.57 -36.24
C HIS A 465 -18.13 3.11 -35.33
N ALA A 466 -17.05 3.89 -35.30
CA ALA A 466 -16.09 3.90 -34.19
C ALA A 466 -15.98 5.34 -33.65
N ARG A 467 -16.55 5.59 -32.46
CA ARG A 467 -16.44 6.86 -31.75
C ARG A 467 -15.00 7.03 -31.22
N GLY A 468 -14.18 7.77 -31.96
CA GLY A 468 -12.89 8.28 -31.51
C GLY A 468 -13.05 9.62 -30.80
N TRP A 469 -12.53 9.71 -29.57
CA TRP A 469 -12.41 10.92 -28.78
C TRP A 469 -11.47 11.92 -29.48
N ALA A 470 -11.96 13.12 -29.81
CA ALA A 470 -11.16 14.19 -30.41
C ALA A 470 -10.68 15.15 -29.31
N PRO A 471 -9.41 15.56 -29.28
CA PRO A 471 -8.94 16.62 -28.39
C PRO A 471 -9.43 18.00 -28.86
N PRO A 472 -9.71 18.95 -27.96
CA PRO A 472 -10.16 20.29 -28.35
C PRO A 472 -9.04 21.04 -29.07
N SER A 473 -9.39 21.63 -30.22
CA SER A 473 -8.53 22.51 -31.02
C SER A 473 -8.19 23.79 -30.24
N PRO A 474 -6.99 24.38 -30.42
CA PRO A 474 -6.66 25.66 -29.81
C PRO A 474 -7.41 26.78 -30.54
N SER A 475 -8.13 27.61 -29.77
CA SER A 475 -8.75 28.84 -30.25
C SER A 475 -7.69 29.89 -30.63
N PRO A 476 -7.98 30.79 -31.59
CA PRO A 476 -7.03 31.83 -32.01
C PRO A 476 -6.81 32.87 -30.91
N GLN A 477 -5.55 33.27 -30.75
CA GLN A 477 -5.07 34.31 -29.82
C GLN A 477 -5.75 35.66 -30.10
N GLN A 478 -6.27 36.30 -29.05
CA GLN A 478 -6.60 37.73 -29.08
C GLN A 478 -5.33 38.58 -28.82
N PRO A 479 -5.15 39.71 -29.52
CA PRO A 479 -3.97 40.56 -29.36
C PRO A 479 -4.05 41.44 -28.09
N TRP A 480 -2.89 41.63 -27.47
CA TRP A 480 -2.67 42.54 -26.34
C TRP A 480 -2.82 44.01 -26.76
N PRO A 481 -3.43 44.90 -25.95
CA PRO A 481 -3.44 46.33 -26.22
C PRO A 481 -2.07 46.95 -25.94
N GLY A 482 -1.58 47.72 -26.91
CA GLY A 482 -0.27 48.36 -26.92
C GLY A 482 -0.14 49.58 -26.00
N ALA A 483 1.12 49.89 -25.71
CA ALA A 483 1.58 51.12 -25.08
C ALA A 483 1.35 52.35 -25.98
N PRO A 484 1.04 53.54 -25.43
CA PRO A 484 1.06 54.77 -26.20
C PRO A 484 2.45 55.40 -26.20
N GLY A 485 2.95 55.69 -27.40
CA GLY A 485 4.14 56.47 -27.67
C GLY A 485 3.93 57.98 -27.54
N ALA A 486 5.06 58.67 -27.44
CA ALA A 486 5.25 60.09 -27.21
C ALA A 486 4.67 61.02 -28.29
N GLN A 487 4.16 62.17 -27.86
CA GLN A 487 4.07 63.41 -28.65
C GLN A 487 4.46 64.61 -27.77
N GLY A 488 5.20 65.55 -28.35
CA GLY A 488 5.83 66.71 -27.69
C GLY A 488 4.89 67.85 -27.32
N GLY A 489 5.37 68.72 -26.42
CA GLY A 489 4.66 69.90 -25.84
C GLY A 489 4.55 71.12 -26.77
N PRO A 490 4.37 72.39 -26.27
CA PRO A 490 4.59 72.88 -24.89
C PRO A 490 3.52 73.86 -24.31
N ALA A 491 3.78 74.30 -23.07
CA ALA A 491 3.45 75.59 -22.42
C ALA A 491 2.38 75.62 -21.27
N PRO A 492 2.53 76.55 -20.28
CA PRO A 492 2.14 76.34 -18.87
C PRO A 492 1.08 77.34 -18.32
N THR A 493 0.72 77.19 -17.03
CA THR A 493 -0.05 78.05 -16.06
C THR A 493 -1.26 77.29 -15.48
N GLY A 494 -1.66 77.33 -14.21
CA GLY A 494 -1.21 77.94 -12.95
C GLY A 494 -2.24 77.60 -11.84
N TYR A 495 -1.81 77.62 -10.55
CA TYR A 495 -2.57 77.79 -9.27
C TYR A 495 -3.90 77.03 -9.01
N GLY A 496 -4.22 76.45 -7.85
CA GLY A 496 -3.67 76.49 -6.48
C GLY A 496 -4.57 75.71 -5.49
N ASP A 497 -4.05 75.52 -4.27
CA ASP A 497 -4.68 75.30 -2.93
C ASP A 497 -5.67 74.11 -2.73
N GLY A 498 -5.55 73.16 -1.79
CA GLY A 498 -5.19 73.20 -0.36
C GLY A 498 -5.62 71.86 0.32
N PRO A 499 -5.57 71.68 1.66
CA PRO A 499 -4.64 70.72 2.28
C PRO A 499 -5.23 69.65 3.27
N ALA A 500 -4.30 68.89 3.91
CA ALA A 500 -4.39 68.07 5.15
C ALA A 500 -4.69 66.56 4.98
N ALA A 501 -4.10 65.58 5.70
CA ALA A 501 -3.14 65.49 6.82
C ALA A 501 -2.62 64.01 6.94
N PRO A 502 -1.68 63.67 7.85
CA PRO A 502 -0.58 62.74 7.57
C PRO A 502 -0.61 61.33 8.21
N TYR A 503 0.34 60.51 7.75
CA TYR A 503 0.84 59.24 8.29
C TYR A 503 1.04 59.23 9.82
N ARG A 504 0.67 58.10 10.45
CA ARG A 504 1.10 57.75 11.82
C ARG A 504 1.85 56.42 11.82
N THR A 505 3.09 56.51 12.30
CA THR A 505 4.01 55.45 12.69
C THR A 505 3.47 54.67 13.90
N GLY A 506 3.62 53.34 13.87
CA GLY A 506 3.33 52.45 14.99
C GLY A 506 4.53 51.53 15.25
N GLN A 507 5.28 51.84 16.31
CA GLN A 507 6.37 51.04 16.86
C GLN A 507 5.85 49.70 17.41
N VAL A 508 6.58 48.62 17.15
CA VAL A 508 6.40 47.30 17.79
C VAL A 508 7.39 47.24 18.98
N PRO A 509 6.96 46.88 20.21
CA PRO A 509 7.87 46.74 21.33
C PRO A 509 8.55 45.35 21.34
N SER A 510 9.86 45.33 21.56
CA SER A 510 10.67 44.15 21.86
C SER A 510 10.29 43.52 23.22
N PRO A 511 10.29 42.19 23.37
CA PRO A 511 10.08 41.55 24.67
C PRO A 511 11.38 41.52 25.50
N ALA A 512 11.25 41.90 26.78
CA ALA A 512 12.29 41.80 27.81
C ALA A 512 12.50 40.34 28.29
N PRO A 513 13.66 40.00 28.88
CA PRO A 513 13.99 38.64 29.31
C PRO A 513 13.31 38.30 30.65
N GLN A 514 12.64 37.14 30.73
CA GLN A 514 12.09 36.60 31.98
C GLN A 514 13.14 35.79 32.74
N GLU A 515 13.38 36.17 34.00
CA GLU A 515 14.14 35.41 35.00
C GLU A 515 13.41 34.10 35.40
N PRO A 516 14.14 33.02 35.75
CA PRO A 516 13.55 31.78 36.23
C PRO A 516 13.24 31.82 37.75
N PRO A 517 12.19 31.13 38.24
CA PRO A 517 11.86 31.07 39.66
C PRO A 517 12.76 30.09 40.46
N PRO A 518 12.85 30.23 41.80
CA PRO A 518 13.90 29.61 42.60
C PRO A 518 13.65 28.13 42.95
N HIS A 519 14.75 27.39 43.10
CA HIS A 519 14.78 26.00 43.56
C HIS A 519 14.28 25.86 45.01
N ARG A 520 13.28 25.00 45.24
CA ARG A 520 12.95 24.46 46.57
C ARG A 520 13.73 23.17 46.82
N GLN A 521 14.63 23.21 47.80
CA GLN A 521 15.16 22.03 48.50
C GLN A 521 14.03 21.36 49.30
N TYR A 522 13.90 20.04 49.16
CA TYR A 522 13.33 19.19 50.20
C TYR A 522 14.19 17.93 50.31
N GLY A 523 14.84 17.79 51.45
CA GLY A 523 15.46 16.55 51.91
C GLY A 523 14.44 15.63 52.60
N GLY A 524 14.76 14.34 52.59
CA GLY A 524 14.04 13.26 53.28
C GLY A 524 14.60 11.94 52.76
N HIS A 525 15.65 11.36 53.36
CA HIS A 525 15.59 10.41 54.47
C HIS A 525 14.49 9.34 54.29
N ASN A 526 14.91 8.11 53.98
CA ASN A 526 14.17 6.92 54.38
C ASN A 526 15.17 5.79 54.70
N PRO A 527 15.21 5.29 55.95
CA PRO A 527 16.03 4.15 56.38
C PRO A 527 15.34 2.82 56.02
N TYR A 528 15.85 1.70 56.54
CA TYR A 528 15.38 0.30 56.40
C TYR A 528 16.14 -0.57 55.38
N LEU A 529 17.28 -1.10 55.85
CA LEU A 529 17.88 -2.34 55.36
C LEU A 529 18.59 -3.05 56.52
N HIS A 530 17.95 -4.10 57.04
CA HIS A 530 18.45 -5.34 57.68
C HIS A 530 17.25 -6.03 58.38
N PRO A 531 17.19 -7.37 58.56
CA PRO A 531 18.31 -8.33 58.72
C PRO A 531 18.16 -9.64 57.88
N PRO A 532 19.02 -10.68 58.09
CA PRO A 532 18.77 -11.61 59.19
C PRO A 532 20.00 -11.89 60.07
N GLY A 533 19.73 -12.07 61.37
CA GLY A 533 20.58 -12.50 62.47
C GLY A 533 19.69 -12.68 63.69
#